data_AF-G4YKB5-F1
#
_entry.id   AF-G4YKB5-F1
#
_cell.length_a   1.000
_cell.length_b   1.000
_cell.length_c   1.000
_cell.angle_alpha   90.00
_cell.angle_beta   90.00
_cell.angle_gamma   90.00
#
_symmetry.space_group_name_H-M   'P 1'
#
loop_
_entity.id
_entity.type
_entity.pdbx_description
1 polymer ?
#
loop_
_entity_poly.entity_id
_entity_poly.type
_entity_poly.pdbx_seq_one_letter_code
_entity_poly.pdbx_strand_id
1 'polypeptide(L)' 'MGARMKIHQKRGLIQMAADCPTMSQAALAAWTKAHYKLKRAPAQSTVSDILKKAALIMSKDYGDGNRR' A
#
# COMPACT_ATOMS: atom_id res chain seq x y z
N MET A 1 -16.95 -8.14 0.37
CA MET A 1 -16.18 -6.91 0.04
C MET A 1 -14.91 -6.88 0.87
N GLY A 2 -13.73 -7.04 0.24
CA GLY A 2 -12.45 -7.08 0.95
C GLY A 2 -12.08 -5.71 1.51
N ALA A 3 -11.71 -5.66 2.80
CA ALA A 3 -11.31 -4.42 3.45
C ALA A 3 -10.17 -3.73 2.67
N ARG A 4 -10.45 -2.53 2.16
CA ARG A 4 -9.49 -1.72 1.41
C ARG A 4 -8.47 -1.13 2.39
N MET A 5 -7.18 -1.18 2.06
CA MET A 5 -6.12 -0.58 2.89
C MET A 5 -6.35 0.93 3.06
N LYS A 6 -6.08 1.44 4.26
CA LYS A 6 -6.12 2.88 4.56
C LYS A 6 -5.01 3.60 3.81
N ILE A 7 -5.17 4.90 3.59
CA ILE A 7 -4.25 5.68 2.73
C ILE A 7 -2.86 5.78 3.35
N HIS A 8 -2.74 5.98 4.66
CA HIS A 8 -1.44 5.97 5.33
C HIS A 8 -0.69 4.64 5.13
N GLN A 9 -1.42 3.51 5.12
CA GLN A 9 -0.82 2.18 4.91
C GLN A 9 -0.30 2.03 3.48
N LYS A 10 -1.03 2.55 2.49
CA LYS A 10 -0.58 2.58 1.08
C LYS A 10 0.66 3.46 0.93
N ARG A 11 0.68 4.63 1.57
CA ARG A 11 1.82 5.56 1.52
C ARG A 11 3.07 4.94 2.14
N GLY A 12 2.94 4.29 3.30
CA GLY A 12 4.08 3.59 3.89
C GLY A 12 4.56 2.38 3.09
N LEU A 13 3.64 1.67 2.40
CA LEU A 13 4.04 0.64 1.43
C LEU A 13 4.88 1.24 0.29
N ILE A 14 4.46 2.38 -0.26
CA ILE A 14 5.17 3.07 -1.35
C ILE A 14 6.56 3.52 -0.87
N GLN A 15 6.66 4.08 0.33
CA GLN A 15 7.94 4.46 0.93
C GLN A 15 8.85 3.24 1.09
N MET A 16 8.37 2.15 1.68
CA MET A 16 9.16 0.92 1.84
C MET A 16 9.64 0.36 0.49
N ALA A 17 8.82 0.44 -0.56
CA ALA A 17 9.22 0.03 -1.91
C ALA A 17 10.28 0.97 -2.53
N ALA A 18 10.28 2.25 -2.18
CA ALA A 18 11.28 3.23 -2.61
C ALA A 18 12.60 3.08 -1.83
N ASP A 19 12.53 2.84 -0.52
CA ASP A 19 13.68 2.58 0.35
C ASP A 19 14.37 1.24 0.02
N CYS A 20 13.59 0.23 -0.38
CA CYS A 20 14.09 -1.11 -0.69
C CYS A 20 13.59 -1.60 -2.07
N PRO A 21 14.15 -1.09 -3.19
CA PRO A 21 13.69 -1.42 -4.54
C PRO A 21 13.96 -2.88 -4.94
N THR A 22 14.86 -3.57 -4.23
CA THR A 22 15.16 -4.99 -4.43
C THR A 22 14.12 -5.92 -3.80
N MET A 23 13.22 -5.39 -2.98
CA MET A 23 12.22 -6.16 -2.26
C MET A 23 11.08 -6.55 -3.19
N SER A 24 10.76 -7.84 -3.25
CA SER A 24 9.68 -8.34 -4.11
C SER A 24 8.31 -7.85 -3.65
N GLN A 25 7.34 -7.82 -4.57
CA GLN A 25 5.95 -7.48 -4.22
C GLN A 25 5.35 -8.44 -3.17
N ALA A 26 5.79 -9.69 -3.14
CA ALA A 26 5.37 -10.70 -2.14
C ALA A 26 5.91 -10.35 -0.76
N ALA A 27 7.18 -9.96 -0.68
CA ALA A 27 7.79 -9.47 0.54
C ALA A 27 7.13 -8.17 1.01
N LEU A 28 6.84 -7.22 0.10
CA LEU A 28 6.10 -5.99 0.41
C LEU A 28 4.72 -6.29 0.99
N ALA A 29 4.00 -7.26 0.43
CA ALA A 29 2.71 -7.67 0.96
C ALA A 29 2.83 -8.28 2.37
N ALA A 30 3.81 -9.15 2.59
CA ALA A 30 4.06 -9.77 3.89
C ALA A 30 4.48 -8.73 4.94
N TRP A 31 5.40 -7.83 4.58
CA TRP A 31 5.84 -6.71 5.42
C TRP A 31 4.65 -5.82 5.78
N THR A 32 3.84 -5.43 4.81
CA THR A 32 2.67 -4.57 5.03
C THR A 32 1.68 -5.23 5.98
N LYS A 33 1.45 -6.54 5.84
CA LYS A 33 0.61 -7.31 6.77
C LYS A 33 1.16 -7.25 8.19
N ALA A 34 2.45 -7.52 8.37
CA ALA A 34 3.10 -7.56 9.67
C ALA A 34 3.16 -6.17 10.33
N HIS A 35 3.60 -5.16 9.57
CA HIS A 35 3.80 -3.79 10.03
C HIS A 35 2.47 -3.12 10.45
N TYR A 36 1.42 -3.28 9.63
CA TYR A 36 0.11 -2.68 9.90
C TYR A 36 -0.88 -3.63 10.58
N LYS A 37 -0.44 -4.82 11.01
CA LYS A 37 -1.25 -5.86 11.66
C LYS A 37 -2.55 -6.15 10.90
N LEU A 38 -2.46 -6.25 9.57
CA LEU A 38 -3.62 -6.50 8.72
C LEU A 38 -4.11 -7.94 8.90
N LYS A 39 -5.44 -8.14 8.88
CA LYS A 39 -6.05 -9.48 8.95
C LYS A 39 -5.55 -10.39 7.82
N ARG A 40 -5.28 -9.84 6.64
CA ARG A 40 -4.77 -10.55 5.46
C ARG A 40 -3.70 -9.71 4.77
N ALA A 41 -2.72 -10.39 4.16
CA ALA A 41 -1.77 -9.70 3.29
C ALA A 41 -2.50 -9.14 2.07
N PRO A 42 -2.13 -7.95 1.58
CA PRO A 42 -2.66 -7.46 0.32
C PRO A 42 -2.25 -8.41 -0.81
N ALA A 43 -3.16 -8.59 -1.78
CA ALA A 43 -2.84 -9.35 -2.97
C ALA A 43 -1.72 -8.65 -3.77
N GLN A 44 -0.94 -9.44 -4.51
CA GLN A 44 0.11 -8.91 -5.39
C GLN A 44 -0.43 -7.88 -6.40
N SER A 45 -1.61 -8.14 -6.96
CA SER A 45 -2.31 -7.20 -7.85
C SER A 45 -2.62 -5.86 -7.16
N THR A 46 -3.02 -5.89 -5.89
CA THR A 46 -3.26 -4.68 -5.09
C THR A 46 -1.97 -3.91 -4.83
N VAL A 47 -0.87 -4.61 -4.50
CA VAL A 47 0.45 -3.98 -4.33
C VAL A 47 0.90 -3.33 -5.63
N SER A 48 0.78 -4.03 -6.75
CA SER A 48 1.10 -3.51 -8.08
C SER A 48 0.27 -2.27 -8.45
N ASP A 49 -1.05 -2.28 -8.21
CA ASP A 49 -1.92 -1.11 -8.45
C ASP A 49 -1.52 0.10 -7.59
N ILE A 50 -1.20 -0.13 -6.31
CA ILE A 50 -0.71 0.92 -5.39
C ILE A 50 0.60 1.52 -5.92
N LEU A 51 1.55 0.69 -6.33
CA LEU A 51 2.85 1.16 -6.83
C LEU A 51 2.70 1.91 -8.17
N LYS A 52 1.87 1.43 -9.09
CA LYS A 52 1.57 2.13 -10.36
C LYS A 52 0.93 3.50 -10.12
N LYS A 53 0.12 3.62 -9.07
CA LYS A 53 -0.54 4.87 -8.65
C LYS A 53 0.24 5.61 -7.57
N ALA A 54 1.53 5.31 -7.36
CA ALA A 54 2.30 5.87 -6.25
C ALA A 54 2.32 7.40 -6.25
N ALA A 55 2.60 8.02 -7.40
CA ALA A 55 2.60 9.48 -7.55
C ALA A 55 1.24 10.10 -7.19
N LEU A 56 0.14 9.44 -7.60
CA LEU A 56 -1.21 9.87 -7.25
C LEU A 56 -1.45 9.70 -5.75
N ILE A 57 -1.18 8.53 -5.16
CA ILE A 57 -1.44 8.23 -3.75
C ILE A 57 -0.61 9.12 -2.79
N MET A 58 0.61 9.47 -3.18
CA MET A 58 1.46 10.39 -2.43
C MET A 58 1.06 11.86 -2.59
N SER A 59 0.34 12.21 -3.65
CA SER A 59 -0.24 13.55 -3.80
C SER A 59 -1.19 13.87 -2.66
N LYS A 60 -1.16 15.14 -2.22
CA LYS A 60 -2.06 15.66 -1.19
C LYS A 60 -3.52 15.62 -1.63
N ASP A 61 -3.76 15.71 -2.94
CA ASP A 61 -5.08 15.76 -3.59
C ASP A 61 -5.81 14.40 -3.63
N TYR A 62 -5.08 13.28 -3.53
CA TYR A 62 -5.68 11.94 -3.48
C TYR A 62 -6.64 11.78 -2.28
N GLY A 63 -6.49 12.65 -1.28
CA GLY A 63 -7.39 12.88 -0.15
C GLY A 63 -7.43 11.71 0.81
N ASP A 64 -7.41 11.95 2.13
CA ASP A 64 -7.85 10.97 3.14
C ASP A 64 -9.38 10.87 3.11
N GLY A 65 -9.91 10.66 1.90
CA GLY A 65 -11.31 10.82 1.58
C GLY A 65 -12.10 9.83 2.41
N ASN A 66 -12.73 10.36 3.46
CA ASN A 66 -14.08 10.02 3.86
C ASN A 66 -14.96 10.00 2.60
N ARG A 67 -14.86 8.95 1.78
CA ARG A 67 -15.98 8.49 0.96
C ARG A 67 -16.93 7.84 1.94
N ARG A 68 -17.72 8.71 2.56
CA ARG A 68 -18.98 8.35 3.21
C ARG A 68 -19.88 7.69 2.17
#